data_AF-A8N506-F1
#
_entry.id   AF-A8N506-F1
#
_cell.length_a   1.000
_cell.length_b   1.000
_cell.length_c   1.000
_cell.angle_alpha   90.00
_cell.angle_beta   90.00
_cell.angle_gamma   90.00
#
_symmetry.space_group_name_H-M   'P 1'
#
loop_
_entity.id
_entity.type
_entity.pdbx_description
1 polymer ?
#
loop_
_entity_poly.entity_id
_entity_poly.type
_entity_poly.pdbx_seq_one_letter_code
_entity_poly.pdbx_strand_id
1 'polypeptide(L)'
;MDWDPCGNQLGPQPELTFHGNAPQRHIAMLASPAALEQVHSFHKRSLTLPSAFRSSKAAVAEALKLSTIYPVYEEDTHSSVDRGSQLSGTRPPSTDITALALELEKVERLHQEDKVFYTQEIAHLRRLLADAEEVVREQRGVIRRQNLQLEETSRRMQVLIEERNRLREFNDKLLVDLEATRKDFAEAMEDLAATQKELAPAANNGSLRQRRSMEEEKRVERFDGLSDADEAGTGTLRKYLGIPVKVAALRQKLAEGEERFQAAYSAWSQSSRHQRRLSIAAATGVTKMNLKDRLTFTSKELEVARRELKSGRIHYPPQEREDITSMVHELNARIRDLTSELSVAVEQSPDGSLTKPDSSLARALLGDQLTAALPSLKPTLVSSQCQTLCKVLLQAGLTSWCAYSVHSWNLDLDHTRNSGDALLTVYRKLRTVEGPIVAARWRSLTRAQIKLSSRQWTENLSAAIYSVLDMLGLRYTQTEQSLGEMSKALLTSVRSLRRALGELVVEPGLDLELAIVSPGIPFDPRYFQDGYPDHPAATHVGDIVAATLGLGLKKSTLGGLSDELVIHPTVLRRRSLYTSLFGATL
;
A
#
# COMPACT_ATOMS: atom_id res chain seq x y z
N MET A 1 10.47 51.25 20.02
CA MET A 1 9.52 51.61 21.09
C MET A 1 8.13 51.36 20.55
N ASP A 2 7.50 50.38 21.19
CA ASP A 2 6.07 50.07 21.35
C ASP A 2 5.16 49.99 20.12
N TRP A 3 4.81 48.75 19.80
CA TRP A 3 3.67 48.35 18.96
C TRP A 3 2.81 47.39 19.78
N ASP A 4 1.58 47.81 20.09
CA ASP A 4 0.51 46.98 20.64
C ASP A 4 -0.55 46.73 19.53
N PRO A 5 -0.98 45.48 19.28
CA PRO A 5 -2.03 45.18 18.32
C PRO A 5 -3.36 44.82 19.00
N CYS A 6 -4.39 45.62 18.77
CA CYS A 6 -5.77 45.26 19.13
C CYS A 6 -6.52 44.64 17.94
N GLY A 7 -6.91 43.37 18.12
CA GLY A 7 -8.28 42.87 17.97
C GLY A 7 -8.96 42.90 16.59
N ASN A 8 -8.97 41.76 15.91
CA ASN A 8 -9.98 41.44 14.90
C ASN A 8 -10.97 40.42 15.46
N GLN A 9 -12.20 40.87 15.72
CA GLN A 9 -13.36 40.04 15.99
C GLN A 9 -13.87 39.42 14.69
N LEU A 10 -13.99 38.09 14.65
CA LEU A 10 -14.64 37.33 13.60
C LEU A 10 -16.16 37.32 13.84
N GLY A 11 -16.92 37.86 12.90
CA GLY A 11 -18.39 37.75 12.85
C GLY A 11 -18.86 36.36 12.39
N PRO A 12 -20.14 36.01 12.63
CA PRO A 12 -20.65 34.66 12.40
C PRO A 12 -20.96 34.39 10.92
N GLN A 13 -20.71 33.15 10.49
CA GLN A 13 -21.10 32.63 9.17
C GLN A 13 -22.61 32.40 9.07
N PRO A 14 -23.21 32.54 7.87
CA PRO A 14 -24.62 32.24 7.66
C PRO A 14 -24.84 30.74 7.42
N GLU A 15 -25.85 30.19 8.10
CA GLU A 15 -26.41 28.86 7.86
C GLU A 15 -27.13 28.81 6.50
N LEU A 16 -26.74 27.85 5.65
CA LEU A 16 -27.43 27.49 4.41
C LEU A 16 -28.24 26.22 4.65
N THR A 17 -29.55 26.38 4.81
CA THR A 17 -30.53 25.29 4.82
C THR A 17 -30.87 24.89 3.37
N PHE A 18 -30.58 23.64 3.01
CA PHE A 18 -30.99 23.03 1.74
C PHE A 18 -32.26 22.20 1.94
N HIS A 19 -33.38 22.67 1.39
CA HIS A 19 -34.58 21.85 1.16
C HIS A 19 -34.50 21.17 -0.20
N GLY A 20 -34.33 19.84 -0.22
CA GLY A 20 -34.33 19.03 -1.43
C GLY A 20 -35.58 18.17 -1.56
N ASN A 21 -36.51 18.58 -2.42
CA ASN A 21 -37.66 17.80 -2.86
C ASN A 21 -37.21 16.61 -3.74
N ALA A 22 -37.69 15.40 -3.42
CA ALA A 22 -37.45 14.19 -4.21
C ALA A 22 -38.55 13.99 -5.27
N PRO A 23 -38.23 13.68 -6.54
CA PRO A 23 -39.20 13.17 -7.48
C PRO A 23 -39.17 11.63 -7.53
N GLN A 24 -40.33 11.02 -7.28
CA GLN A 24 -40.60 9.61 -7.58
C GLN A 24 -40.50 9.37 -9.09
N ARG A 25 -39.65 8.42 -9.51
CA ARG A 25 -39.72 7.83 -10.85
C ARG A 25 -39.77 6.31 -10.74
N HIS A 26 -40.93 5.77 -11.08
CA HIS A 26 -41.15 4.37 -11.39
C HIS A 26 -40.23 3.94 -12.55
N ILE A 27 -39.43 2.89 -12.32
CA ILE A 27 -38.74 2.17 -13.40
C ILE A 27 -39.25 0.73 -13.36
N ALA A 28 -40.07 0.39 -14.34
CA ALA A 28 -40.48 -0.98 -14.63
C ALA A 28 -39.28 -1.76 -15.18
N MET A 29 -38.91 -2.86 -14.51
CA MET A 29 -37.94 -3.83 -15.01
C MET A 29 -38.63 -4.78 -16.00
N LEU A 30 -38.21 -4.75 -17.26
CA LEU A 30 -38.44 -5.84 -18.20
C LEU A 30 -37.24 -6.79 -18.13
N ALA A 31 -37.40 -7.89 -17.40
CA ALA A 31 -36.52 -9.04 -17.52
C ALA A 31 -37.01 -9.93 -18.67
N SER A 32 -36.10 -10.35 -19.55
CA SER A 32 -36.40 -11.24 -20.67
C SER A 32 -36.91 -12.61 -20.18
N PRO A 33 -38.05 -13.11 -20.69
CA PRO A 33 -38.60 -14.43 -20.32
C PRO A 33 -37.61 -15.59 -20.53
N ALA A 34 -36.68 -15.45 -21.47
CA ALA A 34 -35.68 -16.48 -21.77
C ALA A 34 -34.68 -16.72 -20.64
N ALA A 35 -34.43 -15.72 -19.77
CA ALA A 35 -33.53 -15.87 -18.63
C ALA A 35 -34.19 -16.65 -17.47
N LEU A 36 -35.53 -16.62 -17.36
CA LEU A 36 -36.28 -17.35 -16.33
C LEU A 36 -36.42 -18.85 -16.68
N GLU A 37 -36.54 -19.21 -17.95
CA GLU A 37 -36.62 -20.62 -18.38
C GLU A 37 -35.29 -21.38 -18.19
N GLN A 38 -34.15 -20.73 -18.39
CA GLN A 38 -32.84 -21.38 -18.20
C GLN A 38 -32.58 -21.72 -16.73
N VAL A 39 -32.95 -20.84 -15.80
CA VAL A 39 -32.82 -21.06 -14.35
C VAL A 39 -33.76 -22.17 -13.87
N HIS A 40 -34.99 -22.25 -14.39
CA HIS A 40 -35.93 -23.33 -14.07
C HIS A 40 -35.48 -24.71 -14.62
N SER A 41 -34.83 -24.76 -15.78
CA SER A 41 -34.34 -26.01 -16.37
C SER A 41 -33.16 -26.61 -15.59
N PHE A 42 -32.31 -25.76 -15.00
CA PHE A 42 -31.16 -26.18 -14.20
C PHE A 42 -31.60 -26.74 -12.85
N HIS A 43 -32.68 -26.22 -12.27
CA HIS A 43 -33.20 -26.70 -10.98
C HIS A 43 -33.90 -28.08 -11.07
N LYS A 44 -34.45 -28.45 -12.22
CA LYS A 44 -35.11 -29.77 -12.41
C LYS A 44 -34.16 -30.93 -12.70
N ARG A 45 -32.93 -30.68 -13.18
CA ARG A 45 -32.00 -31.75 -13.57
C ARG A 45 -31.05 -32.21 -12.45
N SER A 46 -30.90 -31.43 -11.38
CA SER A 46 -29.83 -31.68 -10.41
C SER A 46 -30.25 -32.46 -9.15
N LEU A 47 -31.53 -32.81 -8.97
CA LEU A 47 -32.00 -33.52 -7.78
C LEU A 47 -33.16 -34.47 -8.10
N THR A 48 -32.85 -35.64 -8.65
CA THR A 48 -33.71 -36.83 -8.51
C THR A 48 -32.83 -37.99 -8.07
N LEU A 49 -32.73 -38.20 -6.75
CA LEU A 49 -32.32 -39.49 -6.20
C LEU A 49 -33.52 -40.45 -6.31
N PRO A 50 -33.33 -41.72 -6.68
CA PRO A 50 -34.44 -42.66 -6.84
C PRO A 50 -35.16 -42.90 -5.51
N SER A 51 -36.45 -42.58 -5.45
CA SER A 51 -37.32 -42.74 -4.28
C SER A 51 -37.84 -44.18 -4.09
N ALA A 52 -37.05 -45.19 -4.47
CA ALA A 52 -37.47 -46.58 -4.46
C ALA A 52 -36.61 -47.46 -3.53
N PHE A 53 -36.78 -47.30 -2.21
CA PHE A 53 -36.48 -48.37 -1.27
C PHE A 53 -37.65 -48.51 -0.30
N ARG A 54 -38.69 -49.22 -0.74
CA ARG A 54 -39.71 -49.76 0.15
C ARG A 54 -39.23 -51.13 0.63
N SER A 55 -39.12 -51.25 1.96
CA SER A 55 -39.19 -52.45 2.79
C SER A 55 -39.21 -53.78 2.02
N SER A 56 -38.05 -54.40 1.89
CA SER A 56 -37.93 -55.82 1.56
C SER A 56 -36.67 -56.34 2.22
N LYS A 57 -36.78 -57.50 2.89
CA LYS A 57 -35.65 -58.26 3.44
C LYS A 57 -34.52 -58.49 2.40
N ALA A 58 -34.80 -58.34 1.11
CA ALA A 58 -33.81 -58.38 0.04
C ALA A 58 -32.79 -57.22 0.08
N ALA A 59 -33.19 -56.01 0.49
CA ALA A 59 -32.30 -54.85 0.55
C ALA A 59 -31.25 -54.99 1.68
N VAL A 60 -31.61 -55.64 2.78
CA VAL A 60 -30.68 -55.95 3.88
C VAL A 60 -29.67 -57.02 3.46
N ALA A 61 -30.10 -58.03 2.69
CA ALA A 61 -29.21 -59.04 2.15
C ALA A 61 -28.24 -58.49 1.07
N GLU A 62 -28.66 -57.45 0.34
CA GLU A 62 -27.82 -56.78 -0.65
C GLU A 62 -26.86 -55.75 0.00
N ALA A 63 -27.29 -55.06 1.06
CA ALA A 63 -26.42 -54.22 1.89
C ALA A 63 -25.33 -55.03 2.61
N LEU A 64 -25.64 -56.25 3.09
CA LEU A 64 -24.65 -57.19 3.66
C LEU A 64 -23.66 -57.74 2.60
N LYS A 65 -24.00 -57.69 1.30
CA LYS A 65 -23.06 -57.99 0.21
C LYS A 65 -22.20 -56.78 -0.20
N LEU A 66 -22.61 -55.57 0.15
CA LEU A 66 -21.86 -54.34 -0.12
C LEU A 66 -20.96 -53.94 1.05
N SER A 67 -21.24 -54.38 2.28
CA SER A 67 -20.34 -54.23 3.43
C SER A 67 -19.04 -55.04 3.30
N THR A 68 -18.94 -55.96 2.34
CA THR A 68 -17.69 -56.64 1.96
C THR A 68 -16.75 -55.79 1.08
N ILE A 69 -17.12 -54.55 0.72
CA ILE A 69 -16.32 -53.71 -0.21
C ILE A 69 -15.48 -52.64 0.51
N TYR A 70 -15.70 -52.41 1.81
CA TYR A 70 -14.77 -51.61 2.63
C TYR A 70 -13.98 -52.54 3.55
N PRO A 71 -12.70 -52.82 3.29
CA PRO A 71 -11.87 -53.47 4.29
C PRO A 71 -11.71 -52.48 5.45
N VAL A 72 -12.35 -52.80 6.59
CA VAL A 72 -11.92 -52.26 7.87
C VAL A 72 -10.49 -52.76 8.05
N TYR A 73 -9.52 -51.84 8.06
CA TYR A 73 -8.15 -52.16 8.44
C TYR A 73 -8.18 -52.64 9.89
N GLU A 74 -8.20 -53.96 10.08
CA GLU A 74 -7.79 -54.56 11.34
C GLU A 74 -6.29 -54.27 11.48
N GLU A 75 -5.92 -53.52 12.52
CA GLU A 75 -4.52 -53.34 12.90
C GLU A 75 -3.95 -54.70 13.31
N ASP A 76 -3.10 -55.26 12.45
CA ASP A 76 -2.29 -56.45 12.69
C ASP A 76 -1.39 -56.24 13.92
N THR A 77 -1.90 -56.58 15.10
CA THR A 77 -1.08 -56.79 16.29
C THR A 77 -0.56 -58.22 16.27
N HIS A 78 0.53 -58.42 15.54
CA HIS A 78 1.33 -59.63 15.68
C HIS A 78 1.92 -59.72 17.10
N SER A 79 1.25 -60.45 17.99
CA SER A 79 1.92 -61.12 19.11
C SER A 79 1.56 -62.60 19.07
N SER A 80 2.54 -63.37 18.59
CA SER A 80 2.57 -64.82 18.61
C SER A 80 2.67 -65.30 20.06
N VAL A 81 1.61 -65.91 20.59
CA VAL A 81 1.72 -66.91 21.65
C VAL A 81 0.87 -68.11 21.29
N ASP A 82 1.58 -69.13 20.82
CA ASP A 82 1.17 -70.52 20.81
C ASP A 82 0.56 -70.94 22.14
N ARG A 83 -0.66 -71.47 22.11
CA ARG A 83 -1.09 -72.58 22.96
C ARG A 83 -2.39 -73.17 22.43
N GLY A 84 -2.25 -74.35 21.83
CA GLY A 84 -3.38 -75.21 21.53
C GLY A 84 -4.12 -75.62 22.80
N SER A 85 -5.44 -75.68 22.69
CA SER A 85 -6.24 -76.72 23.32
C SER A 85 -7.54 -76.86 22.57
N GLN A 86 -7.76 -78.09 22.15
CA GLN A 86 -9.02 -78.62 21.67
C GLN A 86 -10.13 -78.31 22.69
N LEU A 87 -11.34 -78.01 22.22
CA LEU A 87 -12.54 -78.77 22.59
C LEU A 87 -13.75 -78.29 21.77
N SER A 88 -14.42 -79.31 21.24
CA SER A 88 -15.72 -79.34 20.60
C SER A 88 -16.79 -78.49 21.27
N GLY A 89 -17.58 -77.80 20.46
CA GLY A 89 -18.79 -77.12 20.94
C GLY A 89 -19.46 -76.27 19.85
N THR A 90 -19.85 -76.89 18.74
CA THR A 90 -20.70 -76.26 17.72
C THR A 90 -22.10 -76.01 18.31
N ARG A 91 -22.26 -74.87 18.98
CA ARG A 91 -23.56 -74.26 19.26
C ARG A 91 -23.68 -73.07 18.31
N PRO A 92 -24.67 -73.03 17.41
CA PRO A 92 -24.84 -71.87 16.54
C PRO A 92 -25.06 -70.65 17.45
N PRO A 93 -24.32 -69.55 17.26
CA PRO A 93 -24.66 -68.31 17.95
C PRO A 93 -26.07 -67.96 17.48
N SER A 94 -27.06 -68.15 18.35
CA SER A 94 -28.33 -67.47 18.23
C SER A 94 -28.00 -66.01 18.49
N THR A 95 -27.45 -65.34 17.47
CA THR A 95 -27.19 -63.91 17.45
C THR A 95 -28.51 -63.28 17.83
N ASP A 96 -28.52 -62.63 18.98
CA ASP A 96 -29.70 -62.14 19.63
C ASP A 96 -30.34 -61.10 18.69
N ILE A 97 -31.40 -61.50 17.98
CA ILE A 97 -32.08 -60.69 16.96
C ILE A 97 -32.49 -59.32 17.54
N THR A 98 -32.68 -59.28 18.86
CA THR A 98 -32.97 -58.07 19.64
C THR A 98 -31.81 -57.08 19.68
N ALA A 99 -30.56 -57.54 19.83
CA ALA A 99 -29.38 -56.68 19.83
C ALA A 99 -29.15 -56.03 18.46
N LEU A 100 -29.33 -56.80 17.38
CA LEU A 100 -29.18 -56.29 16.02
C LEU A 100 -30.31 -55.29 15.65
N ALA A 101 -31.51 -55.48 16.18
CA ALA A 101 -32.60 -54.52 16.04
C ALA A 101 -32.30 -53.20 16.77
N LEU A 102 -31.73 -53.25 17.97
CA LEU A 102 -31.32 -52.05 18.73
C LEU A 102 -30.18 -51.29 18.04
N GLU A 103 -29.21 -51.99 17.46
CA GLU A 103 -28.15 -51.35 16.68
C GLU A 103 -28.70 -50.69 15.41
N LEU A 104 -29.64 -51.34 14.71
CA LEU A 104 -30.29 -50.77 13.54
C LEU A 104 -31.07 -49.49 13.90
N GLU A 105 -31.81 -49.49 15.01
CA GLU A 105 -32.53 -48.29 15.48
C GLU A 105 -31.56 -47.15 15.83
N LYS A 106 -30.41 -47.48 16.45
CA LYS A 106 -29.36 -46.49 16.75
C LYS A 106 -28.78 -45.89 15.47
N VAL A 107 -28.49 -46.71 14.45
CA VAL A 107 -27.97 -46.24 13.16
C VAL A 107 -29.01 -45.38 12.43
N GLU A 108 -30.29 -45.76 12.45
CA GLU A 108 -31.37 -44.95 11.88
C GLU A 108 -31.50 -43.58 12.58
N ARG A 109 -31.36 -43.53 13.91
CA ARG A 109 -31.37 -42.29 14.68
C ARG A 109 -30.20 -41.38 14.31
N LEU A 110 -28.98 -41.92 14.27
CA LEU A 110 -27.78 -41.17 13.85
C LEU A 110 -27.92 -40.65 12.42
N HIS A 111 -28.41 -41.48 11.49
CA HIS A 111 -28.66 -41.05 10.11
C HIS A 111 -29.69 -39.91 10.04
N GLN A 112 -30.73 -39.94 10.87
CA GLN A 112 -31.72 -38.88 10.92
C GLN A 112 -31.15 -37.59 11.53
N GLU A 113 -30.30 -37.69 12.56
CA GLU A 113 -29.57 -36.55 13.13
C GLU A 113 -28.62 -35.91 12.10
N ASP A 114 -27.82 -36.72 11.41
CA ASP A 114 -26.93 -36.27 10.33
C ASP A 114 -27.73 -35.59 9.20
N LYS A 115 -28.87 -36.17 8.81
CA LYS A 115 -29.74 -35.57 7.79
C LYS A 115 -30.26 -34.20 8.21
N VAL A 116 -30.65 -34.03 9.47
CA VAL A 116 -31.10 -32.74 10.01
C VAL A 116 -29.94 -31.75 10.02
N PHE A 117 -28.76 -32.17 10.48
CA PHE A 117 -27.54 -31.37 10.49
C PHE A 117 -27.17 -30.88 9.07
N TYR A 118 -27.06 -31.77 8.09
CA TYR A 118 -26.73 -31.39 6.71
C TYR A 118 -27.80 -30.50 6.07
N THR A 119 -29.08 -30.69 6.41
CA THR A 119 -30.15 -29.82 5.92
C THR A 119 -30.00 -28.39 6.48
N GLN A 120 -29.65 -28.26 7.75
CA GLN A 120 -29.39 -26.96 8.39
C GLN A 120 -28.13 -26.30 7.80
N GLU A 121 -27.06 -27.08 7.60
CA GLU A 121 -25.81 -26.58 7.03
C GLU A 121 -26.00 -26.10 5.58
N ILE A 122 -26.71 -26.86 4.75
CA ILE A 122 -27.04 -26.44 3.38
C ILE A 122 -27.89 -25.15 3.40
N ALA A 123 -28.83 -25.01 4.35
CA ALA A 123 -29.61 -23.79 4.49
C ALA A 123 -28.78 -22.59 4.98
N HIS A 124 -27.76 -22.82 5.81
CA HIS A 124 -26.81 -21.79 6.23
C HIS A 124 -25.93 -21.34 5.06
N LEU A 125 -25.34 -22.29 4.32
CA LEU A 125 -24.52 -21.99 3.13
C LEU A 125 -25.29 -21.24 2.05
N ARG A 126 -26.58 -21.56 1.84
CA ARG A 126 -27.45 -20.81 0.91
C ARG A 126 -27.68 -19.36 1.33
N ARG A 127 -27.79 -19.09 2.64
CA ARG A 127 -27.90 -17.71 3.16
C ARG A 127 -26.60 -16.95 2.94
N LEU A 128 -25.46 -17.54 3.27
CA LEU A 128 -24.15 -16.92 3.00
C LEU A 128 -23.92 -16.62 1.52
N LEU A 129 -24.37 -17.50 0.62
CA LEU A 129 -24.30 -17.26 -0.81
C LEU A 129 -25.18 -16.08 -1.24
N ALA A 130 -26.42 -15.98 -0.73
CA ALA A 130 -27.31 -14.87 -1.02
C ALA A 130 -26.75 -13.52 -0.53
N ASP A 131 -26.18 -13.49 0.67
CA ASP A 131 -25.52 -12.30 1.23
C ASP A 131 -24.31 -11.88 0.37
N ALA A 132 -23.49 -12.85 -0.06
CA ALA A 132 -22.36 -12.59 -0.95
C ALA A 132 -22.81 -12.04 -2.32
N GLU A 133 -23.89 -12.58 -2.90
CA GLU A 133 -24.46 -12.07 -4.14
C GLU A 133 -24.99 -10.64 -4.01
N GLU A 134 -25.55 -10.28 -2.85
CA GLU A 134 -25.99 -8.91 -2.56
C GLU A 134 -24.82 -7.94 -2.48
N VAL A 135 -23.75 -8.28 -1.77
CA VAL A 135 -22.52 -7.47 -1.71
C VAL A 135 -21.93 -7.24 -3.12
N VAL A 136 -21.89 -8.28 -3.96
CA VAL A 136 -21.41 -8.15 -5.35
C VAL A 136 -22.31 -7.21 -6.17
N ARG A 137 -23.64 -7.25 -5.93
CA ARG A 137 -24.60 -6.37 -6.60
C ARG A 137 -24.39 -4.90 -6.20
N GLU A 138 -24.17 -4.64 -4.91
CA GLU A 138 -23.87 -3.30 -4.40
C GLU A 138 -22.55 -2.76 -4.98
N GLN A 139 -21.50 -3.58 -4.98
CA GLN A 139 -20.20 -3.22 -5.57
C GLN A 139 -20.32 -2.88 -7.06
N ARG A 140 -21.11 -3.64 -7.83
CA ARG A 140 -21.41 -3.31 -9.24
C ARG A 140 -22.11 -1.96 -9.38
N GLY A 141 -23.00 -1.62 -8.44
CA GLY A 141 -23.64 -0.30 -8.37
C GLY A 141 -22.64 0.84 -8.13
N VAL A 142 -21.69 0.65 -7.21
CA VAL A 142 -20.61 1.61 -6.94
C VAL A 142 -19.73 1.81 -8.17
N ILE A 143 -19.27 0.73 -8.80
CA ILE A 143 -18.45 0.78 -10.02
C ILE A 143 -19.19 1.53 -11.15
N ARG A 144 -20.49 1.29 -11.31
CA ARG A 144 -21.30 1.98 -12.32
C ARG A 144 -21.35 3.49 -12.08
N ARG A 145 -21.50 3.93 -10.82
CA ARG A 145 -21.48 5.36 -10.46
C ARG A 145 -20.11 5.99 -10.73
N GLN A 146 -19.03 5.29 -10.38
CA GLN A 146 -17.66 5.75 -10.66
C GLN A 146 -17.40 5.88 -12.16
N ASN A 147 -17.86 4.91 -12.97
CA ASN A 147 -17.74 4.98 -14.42
C ASN A 147 -18.52 6.17 -15.00
N LEU A 148 -19.73 6.45 -14.51
CA LEU A 148 -20.49 7.63 -14.94
C LEU A 148 -19.78 8.95 -14.59
N GLN A 149 -19.19 9.04 -13.39
CA GLN A 149 -18.36 10.21 -13.01
C GLN A 149 -17.12 10.36 -13.89
N LEU A 150 -16.49 9.23 -14.25
CA LEU A 150 -15.33 9.23 -15.14
C LEU A 150 -15.69 9.64 -16.58
N GLU A 151 -16.85 9.20 -17.08
CA GLU A 151 -17.39 9.67 -18.37
C GLU A 151 -17.69 11.18 -18.34
N GLU A 152 -18.25 11.69 -17.24
CA GLU A 152 -18.54 13.12 -17.09
C GLU A 152 -17.25 13.95 -17.05
N THR A 153 -16.24 13.53 -16.29
CA THR A 153 -14.93 14.21 -16.25
C THR A 153 -14.22 14.14 -17.60
N SER A 154 -14.34 13.02 -18.32
CA SER A 154 -13.82 12.90 -19.69
C SER A 154 -14.50 13.88 -20.65
N ARG A 155 -15.83 14.05 -20.57
CA ARG A 155 -16.56 15.04 -21.38
C ARG A 155 -16.12 16.47 -21.05
N ARG A 156 -15.98 16.82 -19.77
CA ARG A 156 -15.48 18.14 -19.35
C ARG A 156 -14.07 18.41 -19.88
N MET A 157 -13.19 17.41 -19.81
CA MET A 157 -11.83 17.52 -20.35
C MET A 157 -11.83 17.71 -21.88
N GLN A 158 -12.75 17.06 -22.59
CA GLN A 158 -12.88 17.22 -24.04
C GLN A 158 -13.30 18.65 -24.42
N VAL A 159 -14.25 19.25 -23.69
CA VAL A 159 -14.63 20.66 -23.87
C VAL A 159 -13.44 21.60 -23.65
N LEU A 160 -12.64 21.37 -22.60
CA LEU A 160 -11.43 22.17 -22.35
C LEU A 160 -10.37 22.02 -23.44
N ILE A 161 -10.25 20.82 -24.04
CA ILE A 161 -9.34 20.59 -25.17
C ILE A 161 -9.81 21.38 -26.40
N GLU A 162 -11.11 21.37 -26.68
CA GLU A 162 -11.71 22.15 -27.78
C GLU A 162 -11.52 23.65 -27.57
N GLU A 163 -11.75 24.16 -26.35
CA GLU A 163 -11.53 25.56 -26.00
C GLU A 163 -10.06 25.96 -26.16
N ARG A 164 -9.13 25.14 -25.67
CA ARG A 164 -7.68 25.37 -25.85
C ARG A 164 -7.29 25.39 -27.33
N ASN A 165 -7.90 24.54 -28.16
CA ASN A 165 -7.63 24.53 -29.60
C ASN A 165 -8.17 25.80 -30.26
N ARG A 166 -9.36 26.28 -29.89
CA ARG A 166 -9.89 27.58 -30.35
C ARG A 166 -8.98 28.75 -29.96
N LEU A 167 -8.48 28.77 -28.72
CA LEU A 167 -7.55 29.80 -28.27
C LEU A 167 -6.23 29.76 -29.03
N ARG A 168 -5.74 28.56 -29.39
CA ARG A 168 -4.56 28.44 -30.26
C ARG A 168 -4.82 29.02 -31.64
N GLU A 169 -5.92 28.64 -32.29
CA GLU A 169 -6.28 29.17 -33.61
C GLU A 169 -6.43 30.70 -33.59
N PHE A 170 -6.98 31.25 -32.51
CA PHE A 170 -7.05 32.70 -32.30
C PHE A 170 -5.67 33.34 -32.17
N ASN A 171 -4.77 32.73 -31.38
CA ASN A 171 -3.41 33.23 -31.20
C ASN A 171 -2.59 33.15 -32.51
N ASP A 172 -2.76 32.08 -33.28
CA ASP A 172 -2.11 31.92 -34.58
C ASP A 172 -2.56 33.02 -35.57
N LYS A 173 -3.84 33.40 -35.55
CA LYS A 173 -4.34 34.55 -36.33
C LYS A 173 -3.73 35.88 -35.87
N LEU A 174 -3.67 36.11 -34.56
CA LEU A 174 -3.09 37.31 -33.96
C LEU A 174 -1.61 37.47 -34.32
N LEU A 175 -0.86 36.36 -34.39
CA LEU A 175 0.53 36.37 -34.83
C LEU A 175 0.66 36.77 -36.30
N VAL A 176 -0.20 36.25 -37.18
CA VAL A 176 -0.23 36.65 -38.60
C VAL A 176 -0.55 38.14 -38.75
N ASP A 177 -1.52 38.66 -37.98
CA ASP A 177 -1.88 40.09 -38.00
C ASP A 177 -0.73 40.98 -37.46
N LEU A 178 -0.01 40.51 -36.43
CA LEU A 178 1.17 41.20 -35.91
C LEU A 178 2.34 41.21 -36.90
N GLU A 179 2.55 40.12 -37.65
CA GLU A 179 3.56 40.07 -38.70
C GLU A 179 3.21 40.99 -39.87
N ALA A 180 1.93 41.06 -40.26
CA ALA A 180 1.44 42.00 -41.27
C ALA A 180 1.67 43.46 -40.84
N THR A 181 1.27 43.82 -39.62
CA THR A 181 1.47 45.20 -39.11
C THR A 181 2.95 45.57 -38.94
N ARG A 182 3.81 44.61 -38.58
CA ARG A 182 5.27 44.82 -38.56
C ARG A 182 5.83 45.06 -39.95
N LYS A 183 5.31 44.36 -40.97
CA LYS A 183 5.70 44.55 -42.36
C LYS A 183 5.28 45.94 -42.85
N ASP A 184 4.03 46.34 -42.61
CA ASP A 184 3.54 47.68 -42.96
C ASP A 184 4.37 48.80 -42.30
N PHE A 185 4.76 48.61 -41.03
CA PHE A 185 5.62 49.56 -40.33
C PHE A 185 7.04 49.61 -40.91
N ALA A 186 7.59 48.46 -41.33
CA ALA A 186 8.90 48.40 -41.99
C ALA A 186 8.88 49.14 -43.34
N GLU A 187 7.83 48.93 -44.15
CA GLU A 187 7.62 49.65 -45.42
C GLU A 187 7.51 51.17 -45.18
N ALA A 188 6.72 51.60 -44.18
CA ALA A 188 6.59 53.02 -43.83
C ALA A 188 7.92 53.64 -43.34
N MET A 189 8.75 52.88 -42.62
CA MET A 189 10.08 53.34 -42.18
C MET A 189 11.05 53.46 -43.35
N GLU A 190 10.95 52.60 -44.36
CA GLU A 190 11.75 52.67 -45.59
C GLU A 190 11.36 53.90 -46.41
N ASP A 191 10.07 54.19 -46.56
CA ASP A 191 9.57 55.42 -47.20
C ASP A 191 10.03 56.69 -46.46
N LEU A 192 10.02 56.67 -45.12
CA LEU A 192 10.50 57.79 -44.31
C LEU A 192 12.01 57.99 -44.45
N ALA A 193 12.79 56.92 -44.56
CA ALA A 193 14.22 56.99 -44.83
C ALA A 193 14.50 57.52 -46.25
N ALA A 194 13.72 57.11 -47.26
CA ALA A 194 13.82 57.61 -48.62
C ALA A 194 13.52 59.11 -48.70
N THR A 195 12.44 59.57 -48.07
CA THR A 195 12.10 61.00 -48.00
C THR A 195 13.15 61.83 -47.24
N GLN A 196 13.72 61.31 -46.13
CA GLN A 196 14.85 61.97 -45.46
C GLN A 196 16.08 62.11 -46.38
N LYS A 197 16.37 61.08 -47.19
CA LYS A 197 17.48 61.11 -48.15
C LYS A 197 17.26 62.12 -49.28
N GLU A 198 16.02 62.31 -49.74
CA GLU A 198 15.65 63.35 -50.71
C GLU A 198 15.72 64.77 -50.13
N LEU A 199 15.45 64.94 -48.83
CA LEU A 199 15.54 66.22 -48.13
C LEU A 199 16.98 66.62 -47.77
N ALA A 200 17.88 65.65 -47.60
CA ALA A 200 19.29 65.88 -47.25
C ALA A 200 20.09 66.81 -48.23
N PRO A 201 19.94 66.74 -49.56
CA PRO A 201 20.64 67.65 -50.47
C PRO A 201 20.18 69.12 -50.35
N ALA A 202 18.98 69.41 -49.84
CA ALA A 202 18.54 70.78 -49.59
C ALA A 202 19.24 71.46 -48.39
N ALA A 203 19.79 70.66 -47.45
CA ALA A 203 20.56 71.15 -46.31
C ALA A 203 22.05 71.39 -46.62
N ASN A 204 22.53 70.98 -47.80
CA ASN A 204 23.93 71.13 -48.21
C ASN A 204 24.21 72.45 -48.97
N ASN A 205 23.23 73.37 -49.03
CA ASN A 205 23.47 74.77 -49.33
C ASN A 205 24.15 75.44 -48.12
N GLY A 206 25.48 75.40 -48.11
CA GLY A 206 26.38 75.82 -47.03
C GLY A 206 26.39 77.32 -46.70
N SER A 207 25.25 77.91 -46.31
CA SER A 207 25.19 79.31 -45.85
C SER A 207 24.69 79.48 -44.40
N LEU A 208 23.98 78.49 -43.82
CA LEU A 208 23.36 78.65 -42.50
C LEU A 208 24.14 78.05 -41.31
N ARG A 209 25.18 77.24 -41.57
CA ARG A 209 25.94 76.57 -40.49
C ARG A 209 26.99 77.46 -39.82
N GLN A 210 27.40 78.57 -40.45
CA GLN A 210 28.42 79.46 -39.91
C GLN A 210 27.89 80.52 -38.93
N ARG A 211 26.56 80.66 -38.79
CA ARG A 211 25.95 81.65 -37.87
C ARG A 211 25.59 81.12 -36.48
N ARG A 212 25.39 79.80 -36.30
CA ARG A 212 25.06 79.22 -34.98
C ARG A 212 26.29 78.82 -34.15
N SER A 213 27.43 78.55 -34.79
CA SER A 213 28.66 78.18 -34.08
C SER A 213 29.30 79.33 -33.27
N MET A 214 29.06 80.60 -33.62
CA MET A 214 29.64 81.75 -32.90
C MET A 214 28.80 82.22 -31.69
N GLU A 215 27.56 81.76 -31.53
CA GLU A 215 26.69 82.17 -30.40
C GLU A 215 26.76 81.21 -29.21
N GLU A 216 27.05 79.93 -29.42
CA GLU A 216 27.21 78.95 -28.32
C GLU A 216 28.60 79.02 -27.68
N GLU A 217 29.64 79.43 -28.41
CA GLU A 217 31.01 79.52 -27.88
C GLU A 217 31.22 80.72 -26.93
N LYS A 218 30.38 81.78 -27.03
CA LYS A 218 30.42 82.92 -26.09
C LYS A 218 29.65 82.72 -24.77
N ARG A 219 28.92 81.61 -24.61
CA ARG A 219 28.18 81.31 -23.37
C ARG A 219 28.93 80.38 -22.42
N VAL A 220 29.97 79.69 -22.89
CA VAL A 220 30.71 78.70 -22.07
C VAL A 220 31.87 79.34 -21.28
N GLU A 221 32.43 80.47 -21.72
CA GLU A 221 33.57 81.12 -21.03
C GLU A 221 33.20 82.02 -19.83
N ARG A 222 31.93 82.09 -19.42
CA ARG A 222 31.51 83.00 -18.31
C ARG A 222 31.10 82.28 -17.02
N PHE A 223 31.45 81.01 -16.85
CA PHE A 223 31.00 80.20 -15.70
C PHE A 223 32.14 79.40 -15.02
N ASP A 224 33.33 79.98 -14.89
CA ASP A 224 34.50 79.37 -14.20
C ASP A 224 34.91 80.11 -12.91
N GLY A 225 34.00 80.88 -12.31
CA GLY A 225 34.33 81.81 -11.22
C GLY A 225 33.49 81.67 -9.95
N LEU A 226 33.07 80.48 -9.55
CA LEU A 226 32.45 80.25 -8.23
C LEU A 226 32.92 78.91 -7.64
N SER A 227 34.18 78.92 -7.19
CA SER A 227 34.69 77.97 -6.19
C SER A 227 34.08 78.35 -4.83
N ASP A 228 33.67 77.33 -4.06
CA ASP A 228 33.44 77.35 -2.60
C ASP A 228 31.98 77.37 -2.07
N ALA A 229 30.99 77.06 -2.91
CA ALA A 229 29.67 76.70 -2.39
C ALA A 229 29.00 75.65 -3.27
N ASP A 230 29.15 74.36 -2.93
CA ASP A 230 28.10 73.33 -3.07
C ASP A 230 28.63 71.90 -2.89
N GLU A 231 28.93 71.50 -1.64
CA GLU A 231 28.92 70.07 -1.26
C GLU A 231 27.49 69.49 -1.23
N ALA A 232 26.45 70.32 -1.35
CA ALA A 232 25.05 69.86 -1.45
C ALA A 232 24.63 69.48 -2.90
N GLY A 233 25.32 69.96 -3.94
CA GLY A 233 24.98 69.71 -5.35
C GLY A 233 25.59 68.43 -5.94
N THR A 234 26.73 67.98 -5.43
CA THR A 234 27.44 66.79 -5.94
C THR A 234 26.71 65.47 -5.63
N GLY A 235 25.89 65.44 -4.59
CA GLY A 235 25.03 64.30 -4.26
C GLY A 235 23.97 64.00 -5.34
N THR A 236 23.50 65.04 -6.04
CA THR A 236 22.49 64.89 -7.08
C THR A 236 23.12 64.42 -8.40
N LEU A 237 24.27 64.97 -8.79
CA LEU A 237 25.03 64.51 -9.96
C LEU A 237 25.55 63.07 -9.80
N ARG A 238 25.97 62.66 -8.59
CA ARG A 238 26.34 61.26 -8.30
C ARG A 238 25.15 60.31 -8.41
N LYS A 239 23.92 60.76 -8.12
CA LYS A 239 22.69 59.98 -8.37
C LYS A 239 22.41 59.81 -9.87
N TYR A 240 22.63 60.84 -10.68
CA TYR A 240 22.45 60.76 -12.14
C TYR A 240 23.52 59.91 -12.84
N LEU A 241 24.79 60.01 -12.42
CA LEU A 241 25.89 59.18 -12.94
C LEU A 241 25.75 57.69 -12.57
N GLY A 242 24.97 57.35 -11.53
CA GLY A 242 24.64 55.98 -11.16
C GLY A 242 23.49 55.36 -11.96
N ILE A 243 22.75 56.14 -12.77
CA ILE A 243 21.62 55.65 -13.57
C ILE A 243 22.07 54.63 -14.62
N PRO A 244 23.14 54.84 -15.40
CA PRO A 244 23.59 53.86 -16.39
C PRO A 244 23.94 52.49 -15.76
N VAL A 245 24.57 52.49 -14.58
CA VAL A 245 24.92 51.26 -13.86
C VAL A 245 23.67 50.53 -13.37
N LYS A 246 22.68 51.26 -12.84
CA LYS A 246 21.38 50.68 -12.45
C LYS A 246 20.59 50.15 -13.66
N VAL A 247 20.62 50.85 -14.79
CA VAL A 247 19.99 50.43 -16.04
C VAL A 247 20.68 49.17 -16.59
N ALA A 248 22.01 49.09 -16.52
CA ALA A 248 22.75 47.88 -16.90
C ALA A 248 22.39 46.68 -16.01
N ALA A 249 22.33 46.88 -14.69
CA ALA A 249 21.92 45.84 -13.75
C ALA A 249 20.46 45.37 -13.97
N LEU A 250 19.55 46.28 -14.33
CA LEU A 250 18.17 45.94 -14.68
C LEU A 250 18.09 45.18 -16.01
N ARG A 251 18.87 45.56 -17.03
CA ARG A 251 18.97 44.82 -18.30
C ARG A 251 19.49 43.40 -18.09
N GLN A 252 20.49 43.23 -17.22
CA GLN A 252 20.99 41.90 -16.85
C GLN A 252 19.92 41.06 -16.15
N LYS A 253 19.20 41.62 -15.16
CA LYS A 253 18.10 40.92 -14.50
C LYS A 253 16.97 40.55 -15.45
N LEU A 254 16.69 41.40 -16.44
CA LEU A 254 15.69 41.13 -17.49
C LEU A 254 16.14 39.96 -18.37
N ALA A 255 17.40 39.96 -18.80
CA ALA A 255 17.97 38.86 -19.60
C ALA A 255 17.97 37.52 -18.84
N GLU A 256 18.36 37.52 -17.56
CA GLU A 256 18.28 36.33 -16.70
C GLU A 256 16.83 35.84 -16.51
N GLY A 257 15.88 36.77 -16.38
CA GLY A 257 14.45 36.45 -16.30
C GLY A 257 13.92 35.83 -17.58
N GLU A 258 14.33 36.36 -18.74
CA GLU A 258 13.94 35.86 -20.05
C GLU A 258 14.53 34.48 -20.34
N GLU A 259 15.80 34.24 -19.97
CA GLU A 259 16.43 32.92 -20.08
C GLU A 259 15.71 31.87 -19.22
N ARG A 260 15.36 32.21 -17.97
CA ARG A 260 14.56 31.33 -17.09
C ARG A 260 13.18 31.05 -17.68
N PHE A 261 12.54 32.06 -18.27
CA PHE A 261 11.25 31.89 -18.91
C PHE A 261 11.34 30.97 -20.14
N GLN A 262 12.34 31.15 -21.01
CA GLN A 262 12.58 30.28 -22.17
C GLN A 262 12.93 28.84 -21.75
N ALA A 263 13.71 28.65 -20.67
CA ALA A 263 14.00 27.34 -20.11
C ALA A 263 12.72 26.65 -19.56
N ALA A 264 11.89 27.38 -18.81
CA ALA A 264 10.62 26.86 -18.31
C ALA A 264 9.64 26.53 -19.44
N TYR A 265 9.56 27.40 -20.46
CA TYR A 265 8.70 27.21 -21.62
C TYR A 265 9.12 25.99 -22.46
N SER A 266 10.42 25.81 -22.70
CA SER A 266 10.95 24.65 -23.43
C SER A 266 10.73 23.34 -22.67
N ALA A 267 10.93 23.32 -21.35
CA ALA A 267 10.62 22.17 -20.51
C ALA A 267 9.12 21.82 -20.53
N TRP A 268 8.25 22.83 -20.40
CA TRP A 268 6.79 22.63 -20.50
C TRP A 268 6.35 22.15 -21.88
N SER A 269 6.93 22.69 -22.95
CA SER A 269 6.68 22.29 -24.34
C SER A 269 7.10 20.84 -24.59
N GLN A 270 8.27 20.44 -24.08
CA GLN A 270 8.75 19.05 -24.18
C GLN A 270 7.82 18.08 -23.41
N SER A 271 7.43 18.43 -22.18
CA SER A 271 6.48 17.64 -21.38
C SER A 271 5.11 17.53 -22.07
N SER A 272 4.58 18.64 -22.59
CA SER A 272 3.34 18.66 -23.37
C SER A 272 3.42 17.83 -24.65
N ARG A 273 4.57 17.79 -25.35
CA ARG A 273 4.79 16.92 -26.52
C ARG A 273 4.82 15.45 -26.11
N HIS A 274 5.45 15.11 -24.99
CA HIS A 274 5.47 13.75 -24.47
C HIS A 274 4.05 13.28 -24.09
N GLN A 275 3.29 14.13 -23.40
CA GLN A 275 1.91 13.84 -23.02
C GLN A 275 0.97 13.75 -24.23
N ARG A 276 1.19 14.53 -25.29
CA ARG A 276 0.50 14.38 -26.59
C ARG A 276 0.86 13.07 -27.28
N ARG A 277 2.12 12.63 -27.25
CA ARG A 277 2.50 11.34 -27.82
C ARG A 277 1.81 10.19 -27.09
N LEU A 278 1.72 10.26 -25.77
CA LEU A 278 0.97 9.29 -24.95
C LEU A 278 -0.54 9.33 -25.24
N SER A 279 -1.14 10.52 -25.34
CA SER A 279 -2.57 10.65 -25.63
C SER A 279 -2.93 10.23 -27.06
N ILE A 280 -2.06 10.54 -28.03
CA ILE A 280 -2.24 10.10 -29.43
C ILE A 280 -2.08 8.58 -29.51
N ALA A 281 -1.05 7.99 -28.89
CA ALA A 281 -0.89 6.54 -28.83
C ALA A 281 -2.10 5.84 -28.18
N ALA A 282 -2.66 6.44 -27.12
CA ALA A 282 -3.88 5.95 -26.49
C ALA A 282 -5.11 6.12 -27.40
N ALA A 283 -5.26 7.25 -28.09
CA ALA A 283 -6.43 7.52 -28.95
C ALA A 283 -6.42 6.74 -30.26
N THR A 284 -5.26 6.56 -30.89
CA THR A 284 -5.11 5.77 -32.12
C THR A 284 -5.15 4.27 -31.87
N GLY A 285 -4.79 3.80 -30.67
CA GLY A 285 -4.97 2.40 -30.27
C GLY A 285 -6.39 2.02 -29.85
N VAL A 286 -7.25 2.98 -29.47
CA VAL A 286 -8.53 2.69 -28.80
C VAL A 286 -9.75 2.70 -29.75
N THR A 287 -9.67 3.35 -30.92
CA THR A 287 -10.91 3.69 -31.66
C THR A 287 -11.30 2.78 -32.83
N LYS A 288 -10.48 1.80 -33.26
CA LYS A 288 -10.88 0.87 -34.35
C LYS A 288 -10.34 -0.57 -34.28
N MET A 289 -9.66 -0.98 -33.21
CA MET A 289 -9.30 -2.39 -33.07
C MET A 289 -10.51 -3.18 -32.55
N ASN A 290 -10.93 -4.18 -33.32
CA ASN A 290 -11.88 -5.19 -32.88
C ASN A 290 -11.38 -5.75 -31.53
N LEU A 291 -12.29 -6.06 -30.59
CA LEU A 291 -11.93 -6.52 -29.25
C LEU A 291 -10.96 -7.72 -29.29
N LYS A 292 -11.07 -8.54 -30.35
CA LYS A 292 -10.18 -9.65 -30.68
C LYS A 292 -8.76 -9.20 -31.05
N ASP A 293 -8.63 -8.10 -31.80
CA ASP A 293 -7.32 -7.52 -32.17
C ASP A 293 -6.66 -6.84 -30.98
N ARG A 294 -7.46 -6.22 -30.07
CA ARG A 294 -6.94 -5.76 -28.77
C ARG A 294 -6.41 -6.92 -27.94
N LEU A 295 -7.15 -8.03 -27.89
CA LEU A 295 -6.76 -9.19 -27.08
C LEU A 295 -5.52 -9.90 -27.65
N THR A 296 -5.38 -9.96 -28.98
CA THR A 296 -4.16 -10.51 -29.61
C THR A 296 -2.98 -9.55 -29.49
N PHE A 297 -3.20 -8.23 -29.59
CA PHE A 297 -2.16 -7.23 -29.38
C PHE A 297 -1.66 -7.23 -27.94
N THR A 298 -2.56 -7.20 -26.94
CA THR A 298 -2.17 -7.28 -25.53
C THR A 298 -1.51 -8.62 -25.22
N SER A 299 -1.98 -9.73 -25.80
CA SER A 299 -1.31 -11.04 -25.65
C SER A 299 0.10 -11.02 -26.23
N LYS A 300 0.33 -10.38 -27.40
CA LYS A 300 1.66 -10.25 -28.00
C LYS A 300 2.58 -9.34 -27.19
N GLU A 301 2.10 -8.20 -26.71
CA GLU A 301 2.88 -7.33 -25.81
C GLU A 301 3.23 -8.07 -24.51
N LEU A 302 2.30 -8.84 -23.95
CA LEU A 302 2.52 -9.64 -22.74
C LEU A 302 3.55 -10.75 -23.00
N GLU A 303 3.53 -11.39 -24.18
CA GLU A 303 4.57 -12.34 -24.59
C GLU A 303 5.95 -11.69 -24.79
N VAL A 304 6.01 -10.48 -25.36
CA VAL A 304 7.26 -9.73 -25.53
C VAL A 304 7.81 -9.36 -24.16
N ALA A 305 6.99 -8.79 -23.28
CA ALA A 305 7.36 -8.50 -21.90
C ALA A 305 7.78 -9.76 -21.15
N ARG A 306 7.11 -10.90 -21.36
CA ARG A 306 7.49 -12.21 -20.79
C ARG A 306 8.83 -12.69 -21.33
N ARG A 307 9.12 -12.48 -22.62
CA ARG A 307 10.42 -12.78 -23.22
C ARG A 307 11.51 -11.88 -22.66
N GLU A 308 11.28 -10.58 -22.52
CA GLU A 308 12.21 -9.63 -21.89
C GLU A 308 12.45 -9.95 -20.40
N LEU A 309 11.41 -10.38 -19.69
CA LEU A 309 11.49 -10.86 -18.29
C LEU A 309 12.28 -12.18 -18.18
N LYS A 310 12.29 -13.01 -19.22
CA LYS A 310 13.09 -14.23 -19.28
C LYS A 310 14.52 -13.99 -19.77
N SER A 311 14.72 -13.07 -20.72
CA SER A 311 15.99 -12.85 -21.41
C SER A 311 16.89 -11.81 -20.73
N GLY A 312 16.30 -10.87 -19.99
CA GLY A 312 17.06 -9.88 -19.23
C GLY A 312 17.85 -10.58 -18.12
N ARG A 313 19.11 -10.92 -18.41
CA ARG A 313 20.12 -11.26 -17.41
C ARG A 313 20.38 -10.02 -16.57
N ILE A 314 19.55 -9.77 -15.57
CA ILE A 314 19.96 -8.89 -14.49
C ILE A 314 20.95 -9.71 -13.68
N HIS A 315 22.24 -9.46 -13.92
CA HIS A 315 23.33 -10.01 -13.13
C HIS A 315 23.34 -9.28 -11.78
N TYR A 316 22.41 -9.65 -10.90
CA TYR A 316 22.67 -9.45 -9.48
C TYR A 316 23.67 -10.54 -9.08
N PRO A 317 24.79 -10.20 -8.44
CA PRO A 317 25.59 -11.22 -7.80
C PRO A 317 24.64 -11.98 -6.86
N PRO A 318 24.55 -13.32 -6.97
CA PRO A 318 23.69 -14.10 -6.09
C PRO A 318 24.10 -13.77 -4.67
N GLN A 319 23.19 -13.14 -3.92
CA GLN A 319 23.42 -12.89 -2.52
C GLN A 319 23.33 -14.24 -1.83
N GLU A 320 24.40 -14.63 -1.13
CA GLU A 320 24.47 -15.94 -0.52
C GLU A 320 23.45 -16.05 0.60
N ARG A 321 22.87 -17.24 0.79
CA ARG A 321 21.84 -17.46 1.82
C ARG A 321 22.33 -17.09 3.22
N GLU A 322 23.62 -17.29 3.46
CA GLU A 322 24.32 -16.94 4.70
C GLU A 322 24.25 -15.44 5.01
N ASP A 323 24.22 -14.58 3.99
CA ASP A 323 24.08 -13.14 4.17
C ASP A 323 22.68 -12.80 4.69
N ILE A 324 21.64 -13.45 4.17
CA ILE A 324 20.25 -13.18 4.57
C ILE A 324 20.00 -13.67 5.99
N THR A 325 20.51 -14.84 6.35
CA THR A 325 20.42 -15.34 7.73
C THR A 325 21.13 -14.39 8.70
N SER A 326 22.30 -13.88 8.32
CA SER A 326 23.06 -12.89 9.10
C SER A 326 22.28 -11.58 9.24
N MET A 327 21.63 -11.10 8.19
CA MET A 327 20.77 -9.92 8.23
C MET A 327 19.54 -10.09 9.15
N VAL A 328 18.93 -11.29 9.18
CA VAL A 328 17.82 -11.58 10.11
C VAL A 328 18.31 -11.56 11.56
N HIS A 329 19.47 -12.16 11.84
CA HIS A 329 20.08 -12.11 13.17
C HIS A 329 20.45 -10.69 13.59
N GLU A 330 21.04 -9.90 12.69
CA GLU A 330 21.33 -8.49 12.94
C GLU A 330 20.04 -7.71 13.24
N LEU A 331 18.99 -7.89 12.42
CA LEU A 331 17.71 -7.22 12.65
C LEU A 331 17.12 -7.59 14.02
N ASN A 332 17.14 -8.87 14.39
CA ASN A 332 16.68 -9.32 15.71
C ASN A 332 17.52 -8.71 16.85
N ALA A 333 18.83 -8.52 16.65
CA ALA A 333 19.67 -7.81 17.62
C ALA A 333 19.27 -6.34 17.74
N ARG A 334 19.09 -5.62 16.62
CA ARG A 334 18.64 -4.22 16.63
C ARG A 334 17.28 -4.03 17.28
N ILE A 335 16.35 -4.98 17.11
CA ILE A 335 15.07 -4.96 17.81
C ILE A 335 15.31 -5.02 19.33
N ARG A 336 16.13 -5.96 19.82
CA ARG A 336 16.43 -6.10 21.25
C ARG A 336 17.16 -4.88 21.83
N ASP A 337 18.10 -4.31 21.09
CA ASP A 337 18.84 -3.11 21.51
C ASP A 337 17.88 -1.92 21.64
N LEU A 338 17.09 -1.64 20.58
CA LEU A 338 16.11 -0.56 20.59
C LEU A 338 15.08 -0.72 21.72
N THR A 339 14.58 -1.92 21.95
CA THR A 339 13.60 -2.17 23.03
C THR A 339 14.19 -1.92 24.42
N SER A 340 15.48 -2.23 24.60
CA SER A 340 16.18 -1.99 25.86
C SER A 340 16.34 -0.49 26.10
N GLU A 341 16.78 0.25 25.08
CA GLU A 341 16.92 1.71 25.14
C GLU A 341 15.57 2.40 25.38
N LEU A 342 14.52 2.01 24.64
CA LEU A 342 13.16 2.53 24.83
C LEU A 342 12.63 2.25 26.24
N SER A 343 12.85 1.05 26.77
CA SER A 343 12.34 0.69 28.11
C SER A 343 12.93 1.55 29.24
N VAL A 344 14.11 2.13 29.05
CA VAL A 344 14.74 3.07 30.01
C VAL A 344 14.20 4.49 29.84
N ALA A 345 13.78 4.86 28.62
CA ALA A 345 13.33 6.19 28.25
C ALA A 345 11.81 6.41 28.39
N VAL A 346 11.13 5.54 29.15
CA VAL A 346 9.68 5.53 29.28
C VAL A 346 9.28 5.76 30.73
N GLU A 347 8.29 6.63 30.93
CA GLU A 347 7.70 6.95 32.23
C GLU A 347 6.19 6.68 32.21
N GLN A 348 5.60 6.58 33.41
CA GLN A 348 4.15 6.58 33.53
C GLN A 348 3.57 7.91 33.09
N SER A 349 2.45 7.87 32.36
CA SER A 349 1.73 9.10 32.04
C SER A 349 1.10 9.67 33.32
N PRO A 350 1.37 10.95 33.69
CA PRO A 350 0.80 11.58 34.88
C PRO A 350 -0.71 11.78 34.74
N ASP A 351 -1.19 11.98 33.52
CA ASP A 351 -2.59 12.12 33.20
C ASP A 351 -3.19 10.72 33.04
N GLY A 352 -3.74 10.17 34.12
CA GLY A 352 -4.60 8.99 34.09
C GLY A 352 -5.85 9.14 33.19
N SER A 353 -6.03 10.31 32.57
CA SER A 353 -6.92 10.57 31.45
C SER A 353 -6.40 9.85 30.20
N LEU A 354 -6.66 8.55 30.14
CA LEU A 354 -6.64 7.75 28.91
C LEU A 354 -7.65 8.36 27.93
N THR A 355 -7.22 9.34 27.13
CA THR A 355 -7.80 9.53 25.79
C THR A 355 -7.86 8.14 25.20
N LYS A 356 -9.06 7.61 24.90
CA LYS A 356 -9.25 6.23 24.45
C LYS A 356 -8.21 5.96 23.36
N PRO A 357 -7.09 5.27 23.67
CA PRO A 357 -6.01 5.20 22.72
C PRO A 357 -6.58 4.45 21.54
N ASP A 358 -6.23 4.86 20.33
CA ASP A 358 -6.61 4.11 19.14
C ASP A 358 -5.92 2.74 19.20
N SER A 359 -6.61 1.83 19.89
CA SER A 359 -6.09 0.52 20.27
C SER A 359 -5.99 -0.40 19.06
N SER A 360 -6.44 0.05 17.89
CA SER A 360 -6.43 -0.76 16.67
C SER A 360 -5.01 -1.12 16.25
N LEU A 361 -4.10 -0.14 16.19
CA LEU A 361 -2.72 -0.36 15.76
C LEU A 361 -1.95 -1.24 16.75
N ALA A 362 -1.95 -0.89 18.03
CA ALA A 362 -1.28 -1.72 19.03
C ALA A 362 -1.89 -3.13 19.14
N ARG A 363 -3.21 -3.29 18.93
CA ARG A 363 -3.84 -4.63 18.85
C ARG A 363 -3.37 -5.39 17.61
N ALA A 364 -3.19 -4.73 16.48
CA ALA A 364 -2.64 -5.34 15.28
C ALA A 364 -1.17 -5.78 15.45
N LEU A 365 -0.39 -5.02 16.22
CA LEU A 365 1.03 -5.31 16.48
C LEU A 365 1.25 -6.39 17.53
N LEU A 366 0.51 -6.34 18.65
CA LEU A 366 0.65 -7.26 19.78
C LEU A 366 -0.22 -8.51 19.64
N GLY A 367 -1.31 -8.41 18.89
CA GLY A 367 -2.35 -9.44 18.77
C GLY A 367 -3.35 -9.44 19.93
N ASP A 368 -4.50 -10.07 19.67
CA ASP A 368 -5.65 -10.03 20.59
C ASP A 368 -5.34 -10.63 21.97
N GLN A 369 -4.53 -11.69 22.03
CA GLN A 369 -4.18 -12.37 23.29
C GLN A 369 -3.41 -11.46 24.24
N LEU A 370 -2.34 -10.79 23.76
CA LEU A 370 -1.57 -9.87 24.58
C LEU A 370 -2.42 -8.66 24.96
N THR A 371 -3.11 -8.05 24.00
CA THR A 371 -3.97 -6.88 24.26
C THR A 371 -5.07 -7.18 25.28
N ALA A 372 -5.67 -8.37 25.24
CA ALA A 372 -6.68 -8.79 26.21
C ALA A 372 -6.10 -9.01 27.62
N ALA A 373 -4.82 -9.39 27.72
CA ALA A 373 -4.14 -9.53 29.01
C ALA A 373 -3.78 -8.17 29.63
N LEU A 374 -3.46 -7.13 28.84
CA LEU A 374 -2.94 -5.84 29.33
C LEU A 374 -3.78 -5.14 30.42
N PRO A 375 -5.13 -5.11 30.39
CA PRO A 375 -5.91 -4.47 31.45
C PRO A 375 -5.64 -5.07 32.83
N SER A 376 -5.38 -6.38 32.91
CA SER A 376 -5.03 -7.06 34.15
C SER A 376 -3.63 -6.69 34.67
N LEU A 377 -2.80 -6.03 33.84
CA LEU A 377 -1.38 -5.72 34.12
C LEU A 377 -1.15 -4.31 34.60
N LYS A 378 -2.13 -3.41 34.42
CA LYS A 378 -2.03 -1.99 34.78
C LYS A 378 -1.56 -1.73 36.23
N PRO A 379 -2.00 -2.47 37.27
CA PRO A 379 -1.56 -2.17 38.64
C PRO A 379 -0.07 -2.52 38.89
N THR A 380 0.53 -3.39 38.09
CA THR A 380 1.92 -3.88 38.28
C THR A 380 2.97 -2.95 37.65
N LEU A 381 2.53 -1.99 36.82
CA LEU A 381 3.40 -1.10 36.03
C LEU A 381 4.16 -0.04 36.86
N VAL A 382 3.97 0.04 38.18
CA VAL A 382 4.72 0.94 39.09
C VAL A 382 6.01 0.29 39.60
N SER A 383 6.17 -1.03 39.45
CA SER A 383 7.31 -1.79 39.98
C SER A 383 8.45 -1.94 38.97
N SER A 384 9.64 -2.35 39.40
CA SER A 384 10.77 -2.69 38.50
C SER A 384 10.42 -3.80 37.49
N GLN A 385 9.42 -4.64 37.77
CA GLN A 385 8.91 -5.64 36.83
C GLN A 385 8.21 -5.01 35.62
N CYS A 386 7.76 -3.75 35.73
CA CYS A 386 7.23 -2.96 34.63
C CYS A 386 8.24 -2.82 33.49
N GLN A 387 9.53 -2.64 33.80
CA GLN A 387 10.54 -2.42 32.78
C GLN A 387 10.74 -3.66 31.91
N THR A 388 10.79 -4.85 32.51
CA THR A 388 10.89 -6.11 31.77
C THR A 388 9.65 -6.35 30.92
N LEU A 389 8.44 -6.16 31.48
CA LEU A 389 7.20 -6.31 30.73
C LEU A 389 7.12 -5.33 29.56
N CYS A 390 7.44 -4.05 29.79
CA CYS A 390 7.51 -3.02 28.75
C CYS A 390 8.48 -3.43 27.64
N LYS A 391 9.69 -3.89 28.00
CA LYS A 391 10.67 -4.39 27.04
C LYS A 391 10.13 -5.55 26.21
N VAL A 392 9.48 -6.55 26.83
CA VAL A 392 8.90 -7.71 26.12
C VAL A 392 7.82 -7.27 25.13
N LEU A 393 6.93 -6.38 25.55
CA LEU A 393 5.80 -5.92 24.73
C LEU A 393 6.26 -5.01 23.58
N LEU A 394 7.20 -4.10 23.84
CA LEU A 394 7.87 -3.33 22.79
C LEU A 394 8.58 -4.26 21.81
N GLN A 395 9.26 -5.30 22.29
CA GLN A 395 9.94 -6.28 21.44
C GLN A 395 8.95 -7.04 20.55
N ALA A 396 7.83 -7.50 21.11
CA ALA A 396 6.76 -8.12 20.33
C ALA A 396 6.21 -7.17 19.26
N GLY A 397 5.85 -5.93 19.65
CA GLY A 397 5.31 -4.94 18.73
C GLY A 397 6.28 -4.56 17.61
N LEU A 398 7.55 -4.32 17.94
CA LEU A 398 8.59 -4.00 16.97
C LEU A 398 8.92 -5.17 16.05
N THR A 399 8.86 -6.42 16.55
CA THR A 399 9.04 -7.63 15.73
C THR A 399 7.92 -7.74 14.70
N SER A 400 6.66 -7.60 15.12
CA SER A 400 5.50 -7.57 14.22
C SER A 400 5.59 -6.44 13.20
N TRP A 401 5.97 -5.24 13.64
CA TRP A 401 6.15 -4.09 12.76
C TRP A 401 7.26 -4.31 11.72
N CYS A 402 8.40 -4.87 12.12
CA CYS A 402 9.50 -5.21 11.21
C CYS A 402 9.07 -6.27 10.19
N ALA A 403 8.38 -7.32 10.64
CA ALA A 403 7.83 -8.35 9.75
C ALA A 403 6.86 -7.77 8.72
N TYR A 404 5.93 -6.91 9.18
CA TYR A 404 5.01 -6.20 8.31
C TYR A 404 5.77 -5.36 7.29
N SER A 405 6.67 -4.51 7.76
CA SER A 405 7.46 -3.59 6.96
C SER A 405 8.36 -4.25 5.92
N VAL A 406 8.86 -5.47 6.17
CA VAL A 406 9.65 -6.23 5.20
C VAL A 406 8.76 -6.88 4.13
N HIS A 407 7.56 -7.32 4.49
CA HIS A 407 6.63 -8.00 3.57
C HIS A 407 5.71 -7.07 2.79
N SER A 408 5.31 -5.95 3.39
CA SER A 408 4.28 -5.07 2.86
C SER A 408 4.71 -4.39 1.57
N TRP A 409 3.75 -4.01 0.72
CA TRP A 409 4.02 -3.17 -0.45
C TRP A 409 3.83 -1.68 -0.14
N ASN A 410 3.17 -1.37 0.97
CA ASN A 410 2.94 -0.02 1.48
C ASN A 410 3.26 -0.01 2.99
N LEU A 411 3.72 1.12 3.51
CA LEU A 411 3.91 1.29 4.95
C LEU A 411 2.63 1.69 5.67
N ASP A 412 1.57 2.05 4.94
CA ASP A 412 0.31 2.46 5.56
C ASP A 412 -0.21 1.36 6.50
N LEU A 413 -0.15 1.64 7.80
CA LEU A 413 -0.60 0.77 8.88
C LEU A 413 -2.08 0.98 9.15
N ASP A 414 -2.63 2.13 8.71
CA ASP A 414 -4.04 2.40 8.86
C ASP A 414 -4.80 1.38 8.02
N HIS A 415 -5.66 0.63 8.69
CA HIS A 415 -6.50 -0.43 8.14
C HIS A 415 -7.55 0.06 7.13
N THR A 416 -7.29 1.15 6.40
CA THR A 416 -7.96 1.49 5.13
C THR A 416 -7.57 0.50 3.99
N ARG A 417 -7.15 -0.72 4.38
CA ARG A 417 -7.43 -2.08 3.88
C ARG A 417 -7.30 -2.46 2.41
N ASN A 418 -7.17 -1.58 1.43
CA ASN A 418 -7.36 -2.02 0.04
C ASN A 418 -6.12 -1.94 -0.86
N SER A 419 -5.15 -1.07 -0.58
CA SER A 419 -4.05 -0.83 -1.54
C SER A 419 -2.91 -1.85 -1.43
N GLY A 420 -2.46 -2.18 -0.22
CA GLY A 420 -1.36 -3.14 0.00
C GLY A 420 -1.72 -4.60 -0.36
N ASP A 421 -2.97 -4.99 -0.07
CA ASP A 421 -3.49 -6.33 -0.32
C ASP A 421 -3.62 -6.64 -1.81
N ALA A 422 -3.84 -5.62 -2.66
CA ALA A 422 -3.96 -5.81 -4.09
C ALA A 422 -2.64 -6.32 -4.71
N LEU A 423 -1.49 -5.68 -4.40
CA LEU A 423 -0.19 -6.10 -4.94
C LEU A 423 0.25 -7.45 -4.39
N LEU A 424 0.00 -7.73 -3.10
CA LEU A 424 0.27 -9.03 -2.52
C LEU A 424 -0.59 -10.13 -3.15
N THR A 425 -1.87 -9.84 -3.43
CA THR A 425 -2.78 -10.76 -4.13
C THR A 425 -2.33 -11.01 -5.57
N VAL A 426 -1.91 -9.96 -6.29
CA VAL A 426 -1.34 -10.09 -7.64
C VAL A 426 -0.07 -10.95 -7.60
N TYR A 427 0.82 -10.70 -6.64
CA TYR A 427 2.03 -11.50 -6.47
C TYR A 427 1.73 -12.97 -6.19
N ARG A 428 0.81 -13.26 -5.26
CA ARG A 428 0.40 -14.64 -4.95
C ARG A 428 -0.18 -15.35 -6.18
N LYS A 429 -1.04 -14.68 -6.96
CA LYS A 429 -1.57 -15.23 -8.23
C LYS A 429 -0.49 -15.39 -9.29
N LEU A 430 0.44 -14.45 -9.39
CA LEU A 430 1.55 -14.55 -10.32
C LEU A 430 2.44 -15.74 -9.98
N ARG A 431 2.67 -15.99 -8.68
CA ARG A 431 3.45 -17.14 -8.18
C ARG A 431 2.80 -18.49 -8.48
N THR A 432 1.47 -18.56 -8.59
CA THR A 432 0.77 -19.80 -8.96
C THR A 432 0.69 -20.03 -10.47
N VAL A 433 0.69 -18.96 -11.27
CA VAL A 433 0.50 -19.04 -12.73
C VAL A 433 1.82 -19.02 -13.50
N GLU A 434 2.81 -18.27 -13.03
CA GLU A 434 4.10 -18.07 -13.69
C GLU A 434 5.22 -18.81 -12.98
N GLY A 435 6.33 -19.04 -13.70
CA GLY A 435 7.52 -19.65 -13.12
C GLY A 435 8.11 -18.79 -11.98
N PRO A 436 8.77 -19.40 -10.99
CA PRO A 436 9.29 -18.70 -9.80
C PRO A 436 10.22 -17.53 -10.16
N ILE A 437 11.04 -17.69 -11.19
CA ILE A 437 11.95 -16.64 -11.69
C ILE A 437 11.18 -15.40 -12.16
N VAL A 438 10.07 -15.59 -12.87
CA VAL A 438 9.24 -14.49 -13.39
C VAL A 438 8.55 -13.78 -12.23
N ALA A 439 8.00 -14.52 -11.27
CA ALA A 439 7.37 -13.96 -10.08
C ALA A 439 8.37 -13.17 -9.21
N ALA A 440 9.55 -13.74 -8.95
CA ALA A 440 10.63 -13.10 -8.21
C ALA A 440 11.09 -11.81 -8.91
N ARG A 441 11.29 -11.83 -10.23
CA ARG A 441 11.69 -10.65 -11.01
C ARG A 441 10.61 -9.57 -11.00
N TRP A 442 9.34 -9.95 -11.17
CA TRP A 442 8.23 -8.99 -11.05
C TRP A 442 8.24 -8.34 -9.67
N ARG A 443 8.41 -9.13 -8.61
CA ARG A 443 8.45 -8.60 -7.24
C ARG A 443 9.61 -7.64 -7.02
N SER A 444 10.80 -7.99 -7.50
CA SER A 444 12.00 -7.14 -7.46
C SER A 444 11.75 -5.81 -8.17
N LEU A 445 11.25 -5.84 -9.41
CA LEU A 445 10.93 -4.65 -10.19
C LEU A 445 9.86 -3.78 -9.51
N THR A 446 8.75 -4.38 -9.08
CA THR A 446 7.67 -3.64 -8.42
C THR A 446 8.15 -3.01 -7.11
N ARG A 447 8.96 -3.71 -6.31
CA ARG A 447 9.54 -3.15 -5.07
C ARG A 447 10.52 -2.02 -5.34
N ALA A 448 11.36 -2.15 -6.36
CA ALA A 448 12.31 -1.10 -6.74
C ALA A 448 11.61 0.21 -7.17
N GLN A 449 10.39 0.13 -7.70
CA GLN A 449 9.58 1.30 -8.07
C GLN A 449 8.87 1.94 -6.87
N ILE A 450 8.66 1.19 -5.77
CA ILE A 450 8.01 1.70 -4.56
C ILE A 450 9.06 2.40 -3.69
N LYS A 451 9.20 3.70 -3.93
CA LYS A 451 10.10 4.56 -3.15
C LYS A 451 9.40 5.04 -1.89
N LEU A 452 9.75 4.42 -0.76
CA LEU A 452 9.34 4.87 0.56
C LEU A 452 10.36 5.89 1.08
N SER A 453 9.90 7.09 1.41
CA SER A 453 10.78 8.13 1.95
C SER A 453 11.30 7.75 3.34
N SER A 454 12.52 8.19 3.70
CA SER A 454 13.03 7.90 5.05
C SER A 454 12.15 8.48 6.16
N ARG A 455 11.49 9.60 5.87
CA ARG A 455 10.54 10.25 6.78
C ARG A 455 9.32 9.37 7.06
N GLN A 456 8.68 8.82 6.04
CA GLN A 456 7.53 7.90 6.21
C GLN A 456 7.89 6.67 7.04
N TRP A 457 9.08 6.11 6.86
CA TRP A 457 9.57 5.00 7.69
C TRP A 457 9.66 5.37 9.17
N THR A 458 10.24 6.53 9.48
CA THR A 458 10.38 7.01 10.86
C THR A 458 9.02 7.35 11.46
N GLU A 459 8.16 8.09 10.75
CA GLU A 459 6.81 8.43 11.23
C GLU A 459 5.98 7.18 11.53
N ASN A 460 6.05 6.17 10.66
CA ASN A 460 5.32 4.92 10.82
C ASN A 460 5.83 4.07 12.00
N LEU A 461 7.15 4.01 12.18
CA LEU A 461 7.77 3.35 13.33
C LEU A 461 7.43 4.07 14.63
N SER A 462 7.52 5.41 14.65
CA SER A 462 7.16 6.22 15.81
C SER A 462 5.69 6.00 16.19
N ALA A 463 4.77 6.02 15.21
CA ALA A 463 3.36 5.74 15.45
C ALA A 463 3.13 4.33 16.05
N ALA A 464 3.83 3.32 15.57
CA ALA A 464 3.78 1.96 16.12
C ALA A 464 4.28 1.91 17.57
N ILE A 465 5.40 2.59 17.88
CA ILE A 465 5.95 2.66 19.23
C ILE A 465 4.97 3.39 20.17
N TYR A 466 4.50 4.58 19.79
CA TYR A 466 3.56 5.35 20.59
C TYR A 466 2.25 4.60 20.83
N SER A 467 1.71 3.91 19.82
CA SER A 467 0.50 3.11 20.01
C SER A 467 0.67 2.01 21.07
N VAL A 468 1.81 1.33 21.08
CA VAL A 468 2.12 0.31 22.11
C VAL A 468 2.31 0.95 23.49
N LEU A 469 3.02 2.09 23.57
CA LEU A 469 3.21 2.81 24.83
C LEU A 469 1.89 3.36 25.40
N ASP A 470 1.05 3.97 24.57
CA ASP A 470 -0.27 4.49 24.93
C ASP A 470 -1.17 3.38 25.47
N MET A 471 -1.13 2.20 24.84
CA MET A 471 -1.87 1.02 25.31
C MET A 471 -1.41 0.57 26.70
N LEU A 472 -0.14 0.79 27.04
CA LEU A 472 0.43 0.53 28.36
C LEU A 472 0.21 1.68 29.36
N GLY A 473 -0.35 2.82 28.93
CA GLY A 473 -0.45 4.01 29.77
C GLY A 473 0.92 4.63 30.08
N LEU A 474 1.88 4.41 29.18
CA LEU A 474 3.25 4.87 29.28
C LEU A 474 3.49 6.00 28.27
N ARG A 475 4.41 6.90 28.59
CA ARG A 475 4.86 7.96 27.69
C ARG A 475 6.36 7.87 27.47
N TYR A 476 6.79 8.18 26.26
CA TYR A 476 8.20 8.37 25.96
C TYR A 476 8.66 9.75 26.45
N THR A 477 9.78 9.83 27.14
CA THR A 477 10.22 11.06 27.82
C THR A 477 11.17 11.92 27.00
N GLN A 478 11.82 11.33 26.00
CA GLN A 478 12.80 12.02 25.16
C GLN A 478 12.13 12.68 23.94
N THR A 479 12.90 13.47 23.20
CA THR A 479 12.39 14.19 22.02
C THR A 479 12.15 13.24 20.85
N GLU A 480 11.20 13.56 19.95
CA GLU A 480 10.99 12.76 18.72
C GLU A 480 12.26 12.64 17.87
N GLN A 481 13.12 13.66 17.89
CA GLN A 481 14.40 13.63 17.18
C GLN A 481 15.32 12.53 17.73
N SER A 482 15.39 12.36 19.06
CA SER A 482 16.19 11.30 19.67
C SER A 482 15.66 9.91 19.28
N LEU A 483 14.34 9.73 19.20
CA LEU A 483 13.72 8.49 18.72
C LEU A 483 14.08 8.23 17.24
N GLY A 484 14.08 9.27 16.41
CA GLY A 484 14.50 9.19 15.02
C GLY A 484 15.97 8.78 14.85
N GLU A 485 16.86 9.27 15.71
CA GLU A 485 18.28 8.91 15.72
C GLU A 485 18.50 7.47 16.20
N MET A 486 17.86 7.10 17.31
CA MET A 486 17.91 5.76 17.91
C MET A 486 17.38 4.68 16.95
N SER A 487 16.29 4.97 16.24
CA SER A 487 15.68 4.04 15.29
C SER A 487 16.45 3.87 13.96
N LYS A 488 17.46 4.71 13.69
CA LYS A 488 18.17 4.72 12.39
C LYS A 488 18.84 3.37 12.07
N ALA A 489 19.45 2.72 13.06
CA ALA A 489 20.10 1.43 12.88
C ALA A 489 19.09 0.32 12.56
N LEU A 490 17.95 0.30 13.25
CA LEU A 490 16.85 -0.62 12.99
C LEU A 490 16.29 -0.41 11.58
N LEU A 491 15.96 0.84 11.22
CA LEU A 491 15.40 1.18 9.91
C LEU A 491 16.35 0.82 8.76
N THR A 492 17.66 0.99 8.97
CA THR A 492 18.67 0.57 7.99
C THR A 492 18.64 -0.95 7.80
N SER A 493 18.59 -1.71 8.90
CA SER A 493 18.53 -3.18 8.87
C SER A 493 17.25 -3.69 8.19
N VAL A 494 16.09 -3.10 8.51
CA VAL A 494 14.80 -3.41 7.88
C VAL A 494 14.83 -3.16 6.38
N ARG A 495 15.39 -2.02 5.93
CA ARG A 495 15.51 -1.69 4.51
C ARG A 495 16.46 -2.64 3.77
N SER A 496 17.60 -2.96 4.38
CA SER A 496 18.57 -3.92 3.82
C SER A 496 17.93 -5.30 3.66
N LEU A 497 17.25 -5.80 4.69
CA LEU A 497 16.58 -7.09 4.64
C LEU A 497 15.40 -7.11 3.65
N ARG A 498 14.62 -6.02 3.60
CA ARG A 498 13.53 -5.84 2.61
C ARG A 498 14.06 -5.89 1.18
N ARG A 499 15.22 -5.25 0.92
CA ARG A 499 15.92 -5.30 -0.37
C ARG A 499 16.45 -6.69 -0.65
N ALA A 500 17.12 -7.34 0.31
CA ALA A 500 17.67 -8.67 0.12
C ALA A 500 16.56 -9.68 -0.24
N LEU A 501 15.51 -9.76 0.59
CA LEU A 501 14.39 -10.68 0.35
C LEU A 501 13.59 -10.29 -0.89
N GLY A 502 13.38 -8.99 -1.14
CA GLY A 502 12.47 -8.47 -2.16
C GLY A 502 13.06 -8.28 -3.55
N GLU A 503 14.32 -7.89 -3.64
CA GLU A 503 14.99 -7.45 -4.86
C GLU A 503 16.08 -8.41 -5.35
N LEU A 504 16.79 -9.08 -4.42
CA LEU A 504 18.05 -9.79 -4.72
C LEU A 504 17.93 -11.32 -4.73
N VAL A 505 16.95 -11.92 -4.05
CA VAL A 505 16.73 -13.38 -4.11
C VAL A 505 16.05 -13.75 -5.43
N VAL A 506 16.84 -14.27 -6.37
CA VAL A 506 16.38 -14.78 -7.67
C VAL A 506 16.77 -16.27 -7.86
N GLU A 507 17.15 -16.97 -6.80
CA GLU A 507 17.42 -18.40 -6.91
C GLU A 507 16.15 -19.15 -7.38
N PRO A 508 16.21 -19.90 -8.49
CA PRO A 508 15.05 -20.61 -9.02
C PRO A 508 14.48 -21.60 -7.98
N GLY A 509 13.26 -21.34 -7.50
CA GLY A 509 12.56 -22.23 -6.58
C GLY A 509 12.88 -22.02 -5.09
N LEU A 510 13.61 -20.96 -4.73
CA LEU A 510 13.86 -20.59 -3.34
C LEU A 510 13.23 -19.23 -3.02
N ASP A 511 11.98 -19.22 -2.58
CA ASP A 511 11.38 -18.02 -2.00
C ASP A 511 11.62 -18.02 -0.49
N LEU A 512 12.47 -17.09 -0.03
CA LEU A 512 12.66 -16.85 1.39
C LEU A 512 11.64 -15.80 1.88
N GLU A 513 10.95 -16.12 2.97
CA GLU A 513 9.97 -15.26 3.63
C GLU A 513 10.30 -15.18 5.13
N LEU A 514 10.01 -14.06 5.79
CA LEU A 514 10.17 -14.03 7.25
C LEU A 514 9.07 -14.89 7.88
N ALA A 515 9.47 -15.68 8.87
CA ALA A 515 8.54 -16.46 9.67
C ALA A 515 8.16 -15.66 10.92
N ILE A 516 6.85 -15.45 11.09
CA ILE A 516 6.23 -14.99 12.33
C ILE A 516 5.18 -16.01 12.75
N VAL A 517 4.97 -16.15 14.06
CA VAL A 517 3.96 -17.05 14.62
C VAL A 517 2.80 -16.21 15.13
N SER A 518 1.61 -16.51 14.64
CA SER A 518 0.39 -15.84 15.10
C SER A 518 0.11 -16.20 16.56
N PRO A 519 -0.34 -15.23 17.38
CA PRO A 519 -0.82 -15.52 18.73
C PRO A 519 -1.94 -16.57 18.73
N GLY A 520 -1.97 -17.40 19.76
CA GLY A 520 -2.96 -18.48 19.95
C GLY A 520 -2.59 -19.82 19.32
N ILE A 521 -1.54 -19.89 18.51
CA ILE A 521 -1.03 -21.16 17.96
C ILE A 521 -0.37 -21.99 19.08
N PRO A 522 -0.59 -23.31 19.16
CA PRO A 522 0.09 -24.17 20.11
C PRO A 522 1.61 -24.08 19.97
N PHE A 523 2.32 -23.98 21.10
CA PHE A 523 3.77 -23.95 21.09
C PHE A 523 4.34 -25.33 20.74
N ASP A 524 5.15 -25.39 19.69
CA ASP A 524 5.93 -26.58 19.33
C ASP A 524 7.43 -26.23 19.34
N PRO A 525 8.23 -26.81 20.26
CA PRO A 525 9.67 -26.54 20.35
C PRO A 525 10.46 -27.02 19.12
N ARG A 526 9.87 -27.84 18.24
CA ARG A 526 10.50 -28.24 16.98
C ARG A 526 10.49 -27.13 15.95
N TYR A 527 9.53 -26.21 16.05
CA TYR A 527 9.35 -25.14 15.07
C TYR A 527 9.69 -23.77 15.66
N PHE A 528 9.61 -23.59 16.98
CA PHE A 528 9.77 -22.28 17.62
C PHE A 528 10.81 -22.33 18.73
N GLN A 529 11.56 -21.23 18.88
CA GLN A 529 12.46 -21.05 20.01
C GLN A 529 11.72 -20.32 21.13
N ASP A 530 11.75 -20.85 22.35
CA ASP A 530 11.21 -20.13 23.50
C ASP A 530 12.14 -18.96 23.89
N GLY A 531 11.60 -17.75 23.95
CA GLY A 531 12.34 -16.57 24.38
C GLY A 531 12.61 -16.53 25.89
N TYR A 532 11.86 -17.30 26.68
CA TYR A 532 11.96 -17.35 28.15
C TYR A 532 11.97 -18.80 28.64
N PRO A 533 13.10 -19.52 28.49
CA PRO A 533 13.21 -20.94 28.78
C PRO A 533 13.27 -21.28 30.28
N ASP A 534 13.07 -20.32 31.18
CA ASP A 534 13.22 -20.48 32.64
C ASP A 534 12.25 -21.50 33.28
N HIS A 535 11.34 -22.09 32.49
CA HIS A 535 10.43 -23.14 32.96
C HIS A 535 10.85 -24.52 32.47
N PRO A 536 10.82 -25.54 33.35
CA PRO A 536 11.25 -26.89 33.02
C PRO A 536 10.46 -27.46 31.83
N ALA A 537 11.18 -28.15 30.95
CA ALA A 537 10.65 -28.61 29.67
C ALA A 537 9.49 -29.62 29.77
N ALA A 538 9.27 -30.20 30.95
CA ALA A 538 8.19 -31.15 31.22
C ALA A 538 6.77 -30.52 31.14
N THR A 539 6.66 -29.19 31.04
CA THR A 539 5.38 -28.47 31.11
C THR A 539 4.89 -27.85 29.81
N HIS A 540 5.43 -28.28 28.65
CA HIS A 540 5.13 -27.67 27.35
C HIS A 540 3.80 -28.13 26.70
N VAL A 541 3.19 -29.23 27.15
CA VAL A 541 2.00 -29.79 26.49
C VAL A 541 0.80 -28.84 26.69
N GLY A 542 0.31 -28.27 25.59
CA GLY A 542 -0.89 -27.41 25.58
C GLY A 542 -0.63 -25.91 25.82
N ASP A 543 0.63 -25.47 25.92
CA ASP A 543 0.93 -24.03 25.99
C ASP A 543 0.71 -23.37 24.62
N ILE A 544 0.32 -22.10 24.62
CA ILE A 544 0.05 -21.35 23.39
C ILE A 544 1.01 -20.19 23.24
N VAL A 545 1.33 -19.83 22.00
CA VAL A 545 2.12 -18.65 21.68
C VAL A 545 1.31 -17.40 22.00
N ALA A 546 1.86 -16.53 22.85
CA ALA A 546 1.30 -15.22 23.15
C ALA A 546 1.72 -14.18 22.10
N ALA A 547 3.00 -14.19 21.69
CA ALA A 547 3.53 -13.31 20.65
C ALA A 547 4.85 -13.83 20.06
N THR A 548 5.27 -13.24 18.94
CA THR A 548 6.60 -13.45 18.36
C THR A 548 7.55 -12.35 18.86
N LEU A 549 8.68 -12.74 19.45
CA LEU A 549 9.73 -11.85 20.00
C LEU A 549 10.95 -11.71 19.07
N GLY A 550 11.09 -12.62 18.11
CA GLY A 550 12.18 -12.60 17.15
C GLY A 550 11.74 -13.21 15.83
N LEU A 551 12.17 -12.59 14.73
CA LEU A 551 11.86 -13.03 13.37
C LEU A 551 12.56 -14.35 13.08
N GLY A 552 11.81 -15.28 12.50
CA GLY A 552 12.37 -16.45 11.84
C GLY A 552 12.52 -16.22 10.34
N LEU A 553 13.02 -17.23 9.65
CA LEU A 553 13.16 -17.26 8.20
C LEU A 553 12.67 -18.61 7.71
N LYS A 554 11.78 -18.61 6.72
CA LYS A 554 11.26 -19.83 6.11
C LYS A 554 11.49 -19.83 4.61
N LYS A 555 11.69 -21.02 4.07
CA LYS A 555 11.73 -21.30 2.64
C LYS A 555 10.34 -21.75 2.23
N SER A 556 9.69 -20.92 1.43
CA SER A 556 8.39 -21.21 0.86
C SER A 556 8.58 -21.99 -0.45
N THR A 557 8.16 -23.25 -0.46
CA THR A 557 8.14 -24.07 -1.68
C THR A 557 6.90 -23.75 -2.52
N LEU A 558 7.05 -23.78 -3.85
CA LEU A 558 5.93 -23.57 -4.77
C LEU A 558 4.87 -24.66 -4.52
N GLY A 559 3.69 -24.27 -4.03
CA GLY A 559 2.61 -25.21 -3.70
C GLY A 559 2.26 -25.30 -2.21
N GLY A 560 3.03 -24.67 -1.31
CA GLY A 560 2.68 -24.57 0.12
C GLY A 560 2.63 -25.91 0.86
N LEU A 561 3.18 -26.97 0.28
CA LEU A 561 3.13 -28.33 0.83
C LEU A 561 4.11 -28.53 1.99
N SER A 562 5.19 -27.76 2.03
CA SER A 562 6.11 -27.73 3.17
C SER A 562 6.87 -26.41 3.23
N ASP A 563 6.66 -25.64 4.30
CA ASP A 563 7.51 -24.51 4.64
C ASP A 563 8.67 -25.03 5.51
N GLU A 564 9.88 -25.00 4.96
CA GLU A 564 11.10 -25.39 5.68
C GLU A 564 11.61 -24.17 6.47
N LEU A 565 11.70 -24.28 7.79
CA LEU A 565 12.26 -23.21 8.63
C LEU A 565 13.79 -23.23 8.54
N VAL A 566 14.36 -22.11 8.10
CA VAL A 566 15.81 -21.85 8.06
C VAL A 566 16.27 -21.24 9.39
N ILE A 567 15.48 -20.33 9.93
CA ILE A 567 15.67 -19.75 11.27
C ILE A 567 14.35 -19.90 12.02
N HIS A 568 14.39 -20.52 13.19
CA HIS A 568 13.22 -20.64 14.06
C HIS A 568 12.84 -19.27 14.64
N PRO A 569 11.57 -18.83 14.54
CA PRO A 569 11.13 -17.62 15.21
C PRO A 569 11.21 -17.81 16.74
N THR A 570 11.61 -16.75 17.43
CA THR A 570 11.59 -16.71 18.89
C THR A 570 10.21 -16.27 19.34
N VAL A 571 9.57 -17.02 20.23
CA VAL A 571 8.19 -16.77 20.68
C VAL A 571 8.11 -16.59 22.20
N LEU A 572 7.14 -15.78 22.62
CA LEU A 572 6.70 -15.68 24.00
C LEU A 572 5.56 -16.68 24.21
N ARG A 573 5.72 -17.59 25.17
CA ARG A 573 4.63 -18.48 25.57
C ARG A 573 3.67 -17.78 26.52
N ARG A 574 2.40 -18.13 26.44
CA ARG A 574 1.36 -17.58 27.33
C ARG A 574 1.71 -17.89 28.78
N ARG A 575 2.13 -19.12 29.09
CA ARG A 575 2.51 -19.44 30.48
C ARG A 575 3.66 -18.57 30.97
N SER A 576 4.74 -18.44 30.21
CA SER A 576 5.90 -17.60 30.57
C SER A 576 5.51 -16.13 30.80
N LEU A 577 4.54 -15.61 30.05
CA LEU A 577 3.97 -14.28 30.29
C LEU A 577 3.35 -14.21 31.70
N TYR A 578 2.60 -15.22 32.15
CA TYR A 578 1.99 -15.20 33.48
C TYR A 578 2.96 -15.48 34.63
N THR A 579 3.84 -16.46 34.48
CA THR A 579 4.72 -16.90 35.55
C THR A 579 5.93 -15.99 35.74
N SER A 580 6.64 -15.65 34.66
CA SER A 580 7.88 -14.87 34.74
C SER A 580 7.63 -13.37 34.83
N LEU A 581 6.59 -12.86 34.17
CA LEU A 581 6.33 -11.41 34.12
C LEU A 581 5.30 -10.94 35.13
N PHE A 582 4.38 -11.80 35.58
CA PHE A 582 3.39 -11.40 36.62
C PHE A 582 3.69 -11.97 38.00
N GLY A 583 4.66 -12.89 38.13
CA GLY A 583 4.92 -13.61 39.39
C GLY A 583 3.70 -14.40 39.88
N ALA A 584 2.69 -14.57 39.04
CA ALA A 584 1.45 -15.24 39.35
C ALA A 584 1.63 -16.74 39.05
N THR A 585 1.42 -17.56 40.06
CA THR A 585 1.20 -19.00 39.85
C THR A 585 -0.22 -19.17 39.33
N LEU A 586 -0.35 -19.43 38.03
CA LEU A 586 -1.62 -19.80 37.38
C LEU A 586 -2.15 -21.13 37.89
#